data_AF-A0A508TSF9-F1
#
_entry.id   AF-A0A508TSF9-F1
#
_cell.length_a   1.000
_cell.length_b   1.000
_cell.length_c   1.000
_cell.angle_alpha   90.00
_cell.angle_beta   90.00
_cell.angle_gamma   90.00
#
_symmetry.space_group_name_H-M   'P 1'
#
loop_
_entity.id
_entity.type
_entity.pdbx_description
1 polymer ?
#
loop_
_entity_poly.entity_id
_entity_poly.type
_entity_poly.pdbx_seq_one_letter_code
_entity_poly.pdbx_strand_id
1 'polypeptide(L)'
;MANDLIPALGIAVASIAFVPILQAANAGLAIVVEVLVGCAIVLAAPAYAPSVAIFIIFFQNLFVSILSSYLSTEQEMEFVKGYNFLLCAVMWLLTVGLYLLRERRHSPEIDRIMKWGMITLATVLLYCALGATQDPRAAIVYLRNIAFPLFLFQLALLTAATFEIRITPFLVAVAVLLIACGYTELLFRDFWLQITNGYTFWHFDELKATRSGTWEAEMRATGFVPVDLIDRFRFSFLNSPLFEDLGLSSILRIHGPNMSAISFGYGVAFSILFLFSVGHRWLALAAIPLLVLCSVKGALVTVIFVGLAWSATWLLGPVITLVVGCVGLALYAIAAIYIGLQIGDFHVIGFMGGWDGFLKNPIGRGLGVGGNLSEGYFSIDWSAAQNAGTMDGAVESAVGVLLYQMGLAAVVPLGFFLAMALRAWRLYASTGILTQGLAAFGTLVIVVNGIFQEEALFAPPALGLMLCLTGLVIGHHMRTQSDGDAADARS
;
A
#
# COMPACT_ATOMS: atom_id res chain seq x y z
N MET A 1 -21.94 13.52 -16.71
CA MET A 1 -20.78 12.63 -16.45
C MET A 1 -19.56 13.36 -15.87
N ALA A 2 -19.36 14.67 -16.09
CA ALA A 2 -18.13 15.39 -15.70
C ALA A 2 -18.19 16.27 -14.43
N ASN A 3 -19.38 16.52 -13.85
CA ASN A 3 -19.55 17.61 -12.88
C ASN A 3 -18.74 17.45 -11.57
N ASP A 4 -18.53 16.22 -11.08
CA ASP A 4 -17.80 15.98 -9.81
C ASP A 4 -16.35 15.53 -10.00
N LEU A 5 -16.00 15.05 -11.22
CA LEU A 5 -14.67 14.53 -11.53
C LEU A 5 -13.61 15.64 -11.56
N ILE A 6 -13.89 16.73 -12.30
CA ILE A 6 -12.95 17.84 -12.47
C ILE A 6 -12.65 18.52 -11.13
N PRO A 7 -13.66 18.85 -10.28
CA PRO A 7 -13.41 19.38 -8.95
C PRO A 7 -12.58 18.44 -8.08
N ALA A 8 -12.89 17.14 -8.05
CA ALA A 8 -12.15 16.17 -7.22
C ALA A 8 -10.68 16.06 -7.64
N LEU A 9 -10.40 15.97 -8.95
CA LEU A 9 -9.02 15.97 -9.47
C LEU A 9 -8.31 17.30 -9.20
N GLY A 10 -8.99 18.43 -9.41
CA GLY A 10 -8.43 19.75 -9.15
C GLY A 10 -8.01 19.93 -7.69
N ILE A 11 -8.87 19.54 -6.74
CA ILE A 11 -8.56 19.57 -5.30
C ILE A 11 -7.39 18.63 -4.98
N ALA A 12 -7.40 17.41 -5.52
CA ALA A 12 -6.36 16.42 -5.25
C ALA A 12 -4.98 16.82 -5.80
N VAL A 13 -4.93 17.41 -6.99
CA VAL A 13 -3.69 17.96 -7.56
C VAL A 13 -3.22 19.15 -6.73
N ALA A 14 -4.13 20.08 -6.42
CA ALA A 14 -3.81 21.26 -5.63
C ALA A 14 -3.23 20.86 -4.27
N SER A 15 -3.77 19.84 -3.60
CA SER A 15 -3.32 19.44 -2.26
C SER A 15 -1.92 18.84 -2.19
N ILE A 16 -1.24 18.57 -3.31
CA ILE A 16 0.13 18.01 -3.30
C ILE A 16 1.11 18.77 -4.19
N ALA A 17 0.63 19.49 -5.20
CA ALA A 17 1.49 20.10 -6.22
C ALA A 17 2.42 21.19 -5.66
N PHE A 18 1.98 21.96 -4.67
CA PHE A 18 2.78 23.06 -4.11
C PHE A 18 3.60 22.64 -2.88
N VAL A 19 3.42 21.43 -2.37
CA VAL A 19 4.01 20.98 -1.10
C VAL A 19 5.55 21.06 -1.11
N PRO A 20 6.27 20.57 -2.14
CA PRO A 20 7.73 20.67 -2.17
C PRO A 20 8.23 22.13 -2.21
N ILE A 21 7.47 23.03 -2.86
CA ILE A 21 7.81 24.46 -2.93
C ILE A 21 7.64 25.11 -1.55
N LEU A 22 6.53 24.81 -0.86
CA LEU A 22 6.32 25.31 0.50
C LEU A 22 7.37 24.77 1.46
N GLN A 23 7.75 23.49 1.34
CA GLN A 23 8.81 22.91 2.16
C GLN A 23 10.12 23.66 1.98
N ALA A 24 10.54 23.84 0.72
CA ALA A 24 11.79 24.52 0.39
C ALA A 24 11.81 25.97 0.90
N ALA A 25 10.65 26.63 0.94
CA ALA A 25 10.52 27.97 1.52
C ALA A 25 10.55 27.95 3.06
N ASN A 26 9.72 27.10 3.68
CA ASN A 26 9.66 26.93 5.13
C ASN A 26 8.84 25.67 5.51
N ALA A 27 9.49 24.69 6.15
CA ALA A 27 8.85 23.45 6.58
C ALA A 27 7.63 23.67 7.52
N GLY A 28 7.71 24.66 8.42
CA GLY A 28 6.61 25.01 9.33
C GLY A 28 5.37 25.54 8.58
N LEU A 29 5.59 26.40 7.59
CA LEU A 29 4.52 26.90 6.72
C LEU A 29 3.87 25.76 5.94
N ALA A 30 4.68 24.87 5.34
CA ALA A 30 4.18 23.71 4.61
C ALA A 30 3.29 22.82 5.47
N ILE A 31 3.69 22.52 6.73
CA ILE A 31 2.85 21.77 7.68
C ILE A 31 1.52 22.49 7.94
N VAL A 32 1.56 23.80 8.24
CA VAL A 32 0.34 24.57 8.55
C VAL A 32 -0.61 24.58 7.36
N VAL A 33 -0.11 24.83 6.15
CA VAL A 33 -0.94 24.83 4.93
C VAL A 33 -1.53 23.45 4.69
N GLU A 34 -0.76 22.37 4.80
CA GLU A 34 -1.26 21.01 4.60
C GLU A 34 -2.33 20.62 5.62
N VAL A 35 -2.18 21.03 6.88
CA VAL A 35 -3.22 20.85 7.91
C VAL A 35 -4.49 21.61 7.53
N LEU A 36 -4.37 22.87 7.10
CA LEU A 36 -5.52 23.67 6.70
C LEU A 36 -6.22 23.10 5.46
N VAL A 37 -5.46 22.57 4.49
CA VAL A 37 -5.98 21.90 3.30
C VAL A 37 -6.73 20.63 3.68
N GLY A 38 -6.16 19.78 4.53
CA GLY A 38 -6.84 18.57 5.03
C GLY A 38 -8.14 18.89 5.76
N CYS A 39 -8.12 19.93 6.61
CA CYS A 39 -9.32 20.43 7.27
C CYS A 39 -10.37 20.94 6.26
N ALA A 40 -9.95 21.75 5.29
CA ALA A 40 -10.82 22.31 4.27
C ALA A 40 -11.48 21.23 3.42
N ILE A 41 -10.76 20.17 3.04
CA ILE A 41 -11.32 19.04 2.29
C ILE A 41 -12.47 18.39 3.06
N VAL A 42 -12.27 18.07 4.35
CA VAL A 42 -13.30 17.38 5.14
C VAL A 42 -14.49 18.30 5.48
N LEU A 43 -14.27 19.59 5.71
CA LEU A 43 -15.36 20.52 6.06
C LEU A 43 -16.13 21.00 4.83
N ALA A 44 -15.45 21.34 3.73
CA ALA A 44 -16.07 21.95 2.56
C ALA A 44 -16.45 20.94 1.47
N ALA A 45 -15.70 19.84 1.34
CA ALA A 45 -15.91 18.85 0.29
C ALA A 45 -15.72 17.40 0.79
N PRO A 46 -16.39 16.97 1.87
CA PRO A 46 -16.13 15.70 2.53
C PRO A 46 -16.25 14.48 1.60
N ALA A 47 -17.20 14.51 0.66
CA ALA A 47 -17.41 13.44 -0.32
C ALA A 47 -16.17 13.17 -1.20
N TYR A 48 -15.27 14.14 -1.36
CA TYR A 48 -14.04 14.01 -2.15
C TYR A 48 -12.85 13.50 -1.32
N ALA A 49 -12.93 13.45 0.01
CA ALA A 49 -11.80 13.08 0.86
C ALA A 49 -11.18 11.71 0.50
N PRO A 50 -11.96 10.63 0.25
CA PRO A 50 -11.39 9.35 -0.19
C PRO A 50 -10.74 9.44 -1.58
N SER A 51 -11.34 10.18 -2.51
CA SER A 51 -10.77 10.40 -3.86
C SER A 51 -9.42 11.11 -3.78
N VAL A 52 -9.35 12.18 -2.98
CA VAL A 52 -8.11 12.93 -2.74
C VAL A 52 -7.04 12.03 -2.11
N ALA A 53 -7.38 11.25 -1.08
CA ALA A 53 -6.47 10.31 -0.45
C ALA A 53 -5.90 9.28 -1.45
N ILE A 54 -6.75 8.71 -2.31
CA ILE A 54 -6.32 7.76 -3.36
C ILE A 54 -5.36 8.42 -4.35
N PHE A 55 -5.63 9.65 -4.76
CA PHE A 55 -4.76 10.38 -5.69
C PHE A 55 -3.38 10.65 -5.09
N ILE A 56 -3.33 11.09 -3.83
CA ILE A 56 -2.09 11.36 -3.09
C ILE A 56 -1.20 10.11 -3.05
N ILE A 57 -1.80 8.95 -2.77
CA ILE A 57 -1.11 7.65 -2.71
C ILE A 57 -0.40 7.32 -4.03
N PHE A 58 -0.98 7.71 -5.16
CA PHE A 58 -0.43 7.43 -6.48
C PHE A 58 0.56 8.47 -6.99
N PHE A 59 0.28 9.75 -6.78
CA PHE A 59 0.94 10.82 -7.52
C PHE A 59 1.81 11.72 -6.67
N GLN A 60 1.82 11.64 -5.34
CA GLN A 60 2.67 12.53 -4.55
C GLN A 60 4.14 12.41 -4.94
N ASN A 61 4.68 11.19 -5.05
CA ASN A 61 6.08 11.01 -5.39
C ASN A 61 6.43 11.55 -6.79
N LEU A 62 5.46 11.60 -7.71
CA LEU A 62 5.65 12.27 -9.00
C LEU A 62 5.87 13.77 -8.82
N PHE A 63 5.04 14.45 -8.03
CA PHE A 63 5.20 15.89 -7.76
C PHE A 63 6.49 16.17 -6.98
N VAL A 64 6.82 15.33 -6.00
CA VAL A 64 8.10 15.41 -5.28
C VAL A 64 9.28 15.24 -6.22
N SER A 65 9.20 14.30 -7.16
CA SER A 65 10.24 14.10 -8.17
C SER A 65 10.36 15.33 -9.08
N ILE A 66 9.25 15.81 -9.67
CA ILE A 66 9.24 16.98 -10.56
C ILE A 66 9.90 18.19 -9.89
N LEU A 67 9.63 18.38 -8.60
CA LEU A 67 10.11 19.52 -7.82
C LEU A 67 11.37 19.19 -6.99
N SER A 68 12.02 18.05 -7.24
CA SER A 68 13.16 17.60 -6.44
C SER A 68 14.37 18.54 -6.51
N SER A 69 14.47 19.37 -7.56
CA SER A 69 15.52 20.40 -7.70
C SER A 69 15.44 21.51 -6.65
N TYR A 70 14.28 21.67 -5.98
CA TYR A 70 14.12 22.63 -4.89
C TYR A 70 14.58 22.06 -3.53
N LEU A 71 14.84 20.76 -3.45
CA LEU A 71 15.25 20.08 -2.24
C LEU A 71 16.78 19.97 -2.21
N SER A 72 17.37 20.22 -1.06
CA SER A 72 18.83 20.29 -0.91
C SER A 72 19.44 19.09 -0.20
N THR A 73 18.64 18.32 0.54
CA THR A 73 19.14 17.23 1.39
C THR A 73 18.27 15.97 1.32
N GLU A 74 18.87 14.82 1.58
CA GLU A 74 18.18 13.52 1.72
C GLU A 74 17.08 13.59 2.80
N GLN A 75 17.38 14.24 3.92
CA GLN A 75 16.44 14.38 5.02
C GLN A 75 15.20 15.19 4.62
N GLU A 76 15.39 16.24 3.83
CA GLU A 76 14.30 17.05 3.30
C GLU A 76 13.43 16.25 2.32
N MET A 77 14.06 15.46 1.43
CA MET A 77 13.36 14.56 0.52
C MET A 77 12.48 13.54 1.27
N GLU A 78 13.04 12.88 2.30
CA GLU A 78 12.29 11.93 3.12
C GLU A 78 11.17 12.60 3.92
N PHE A 79 11.39 13.83 4.38
CA PHE A 79 10.36 14.61 5.06
C PHE A 79 9.20 14.95 4.12
N VAL A 80 9.49 15.40 2.89
CA VAL A 80 8.45 15.75 1.91
C VAL A 80 7.62 14.52 1.52
N LYS A 81 8.26 13.36 1.38
CA LYS A 81 7.54 12.09 1.15
C LYS A 81 6.52 11.79 2.26
N GLY A 82 6.71 12.32 3.48
CA GLY A 82 5.81 12.15 4.62
C GLY A 82 4.53 13.00 4.59
N TYR A 83 4.39 13.97 3.67
CA TYR A 83 3.20 14.81 3.61
C TYR A 83 1.92 14.05 3.26
N ASN A 84 2.02 12.93 2.53
CA ASN A 84 0.87 12.08 2.18
C ASN A 84 0.17 11.60 3.44
N PHE A 85 0.97 11.17 4.41
CA PHE A 85 0.52 10.70 5.68
C PHE A 85 -0.04 11.84 6.50
N LEU A 86 0.63 13.00 6.56
CA LEU A 86 0.12 14.16 7.28
C LEU A 86 -1.28 14.55 6.79
N LEU A 87 -1.43 14.74 5.49
CA LEU A 87 -2.69 15.18 4.88
C LEU A 87 -3.81 14.16 5.12
N CYS A 88 -3.54 12.86 4.91
CA CYS A 88 -4.52 11.81 5.17
C CYS A 88 -4.83 11.66 6.67
N ALA A 89 -3.85 11.82 7.55
CA ALA A 89 -4.03 11.75 9.00
C ALA A 89 -4.89 12.92 9.50
N VAL A 90 -4.71 14.13 8.97
CA VAL A 90 -5.55 15.29 9.28
C VAL A 90 -6.99 15.06 8.80
N MET A 91 -7.17 14.61 7.56
CA MET A 91 -8.50 14.28 7.04
C MET A 91 -9.18 13.20 7.90
N TRP A 92 -8.44 12.17 8.29
CA TRP A 92 -8.91 11.11 9.16
C TRP A 92 -9.26 11.61 10.57
N LEU A 93 -8.37 12.35 11.23
CA LEU A 93 -8.57 12.91 12.58
C LEU A 93 -9.82 13.77 12.64
N LEU A 94 -10.00 14.67 11.67
CA LEU A 94 -11.17 15.52 11.62
C LEU A 94 -12.44 14.71 11.37
N THR A 95 -12.41 13.74 10.45
CA THR A 95 -13.55 12.86 10.19
C THR A 95 -13.94 12.05 11.44
N VAL A 96 -12.97 11.52 12.18
CA VAL A 96 -13.19 10.83 13.46
C VAL A 96 -13.70 11.80 14.53
N GLY A 97 -13.19 13.03 14.58
CA GLY A 97 -13.67 14.08 15.47
C GLY A 97 -15.16 14.37 15.28
N LEU A 98 -15.58 14.58 14.03
CA LEU A 98 -17.00 14.80 13.67
C LEU A 98 -17.86 13.58 14.00
N TYR A 99 -17.33 12.37 13.82
CA TYR A 99 -17.98 11.12 14.23
C TYR A 99 -18.20 11.05 15.75
N LEU A 100 -17.17 11.37 16.56
CA LEU A 100 -17.25 11.34 18.02
C LEU A 100 -18.20 12.40 18.58
N LEU A 101 -18.27 13.57 17.95
CA LEU A 101 -19.23 14.63 18.27
C LEU A 101 -20.68 14.26 17.90
N ARG A 102 -20.89 13.09 17.27
CA ARG A 102 -22.20 12.58 16.81
C ARG A 102 -22.93 13.58 15.93
N GLU A 103 -22.21 14.41 15.19
CA GLU A 103 -22.82 15.33 14.23
C GLU A 103 -23.58 14.56 13.14
N ARG A 104 -23.25 13.28 12.96
CA ARG A 104 -23.85 12.37 11.99
C ARG A 104 -24.36 11.14 12.73
N ARG A 105 -25.67 10.87 12.67
CA ARG A 105 -26.27 9.68 13.29
C ARG A 105 -25.81 8.44 12.52
N HIS A 106 -25.01 7.59 13.15
CA HIS A 106 -24.48 6.38 12.54
C HIS A 106 -25.17 5.12 13.09
N SER A 107 -25.11 4.04 12.32
CA SER A 107 -25.66 2.75 12.75
C SER A 107 -24.78 2.09 13.82
N PRO A 108 -25.33 1.24 14.70
CA PRO A 108 -24.55 0.51 15.70
C PRO A 108 -23.45 -0.37 15.10
N GLU A 109 -23.61 -0.76 13.84
CA GLU A 109 -22.60 -1.56 13.14
C GLU A 109 -21.37 -0.73 12.75
N ILE A 110 -21.55 0.52 12.31
CA ILE A 110 -20.45 1.46 12.09
C ILE A 110 -19.69 1.65 13.39
N ASP A 111 -20.39 1.85 14.52
CA ASP A 111 -19.76 2.02 15.83
C ASP A 111 -18.92 0.80 16.23
N ARG A 112 -19.41 -0.41 15.95
CA ARG A 112 -18.65 -1.64 16.20
C ARG A 112 -17.38 -1.72 15.35
N ILE A 113 -17.46 -1.38 14.06
CA ILE A 113 -16.31 -1.37 13.15
C ILE A 113 -15.29 -0.31 13.59
N MET A 114 -15.76 0.91 13.89
CA MET A 114 -14.93 2.00 14.38
C MET A 114 -14.24 1.63 15.70
N LYS A 115 -14.96 1.02 16.65
CA LYS A 115 -14.37 0.55 17.91
C LYS A 115 -13.22 -0.45 17.69
N TRP A 116 -13.40 -1.42 16.79
CA TRP A 116 -12.34 -2.38 16.44
C TRP A 116 -11.15 -1.70 15.78
N GLY A 117 -11.39 -0.74 14.89
CA GLY A 117 -10.35 0.06 14.27
C GLY A 117 -9.58 0.91 15.28
N MET A 118 -10.26 1.54 16.24
CA MET A 118 -9.64 2.32 17.31
C MET A 118 -8.84 1.45 18.29
N ILE A 119 -9.33 0.25 18.63
CA ILE A 119 -8.56 -0.73 19.41
C ILE A 119 -7.28 -1.09 18.67
N THR A 120 -7.37 -1.36 17.37
CA THR A 120 -6.20 -1.68 16.54
C THR A 120 -5.17 -0.54 16.54
N LEU A 121 -5.62 0.70 16.33
CA LEU A 121 -4.76 1.88 16.39
C LEU A 121 -4.13 2.08 17.77
N ALA A 122 -4.89 1.88 18.85
CA ALA A 122 -4.38 1.99 20.21
C ALA A 122 -3.29 0.93 20.48
N THR A 123 -3.47 -0.30 19.99
CA THR A 123 -2.44 -1.34 20.08
C THR A 123 -1.18 -0.94 19.31
N VAL A 124 -1.30 -0.44 18.08
CA VAL A 124 -0.15 0.01 17.28
C VAL A 124 0.57 1.18 17.97
N LEU A 125 -0.17 2.15 18.51
CA LEU A 125 0.38 3.29 19.25
C LEU A 125 1.13 2.86 20.52
N LEU A 126 0.63 1.85 21.25
CA LEU A 126 1.32 1.30 22.41
C LEU A 126 2.70 0.73 22.04
N TYR A 127 2.77 -0.04 20.95
CA TYR A 127 4.05 -0.58 20.46
C TYR A 127 4.94 0.49 19.82
N CYS A 128 4.35 1.55 19.25
CA CYS A 128 5.10 2.72 18.84
C CYS A 128 5.77 3.41 20.03
N ALA A 129 5.05 3.61 21.13
CA ALA A 129 5.60 4.21 22.35
C ALA A 129 6.75 3.37 22.92
N LEU A 130 6.58 2.04 22.93
CA LEU A 130 7.62 1.10 23.36
C LEU A 130 8.85 1.17 22.42
N GLY A 131 8.63 1.15 21.11
CA GLY A 131 9.69 1.26 20.11
C GLY A 131 10.44 2.59 20.14
N ALA A 132 9.72 3.68 20.40
CA ALA A 132 10.30 5.03 20.46
C ALA A 132 11.27 5.21 21.63
N THR A 133 11.25 4.34 22.65
CA THR A 133 12.30 4.32 23.69
C THR A 133 13.65 3.81 23.20
N GLN A 134 13.68 3.14 22.04
CA GLN A 134 14.87 2.53 21.45
C GLN A 134 15.29 3.28 20.18
N ASP A 135 14.38 3.41 19.21
CA ASP A 135 14.59 4.17 17.98
C ASP A 135 13.32 4.95 17.62
N PRO A 136 13.23 6.25 18.02
CA PRO A 136 12.09 7.10 17.70
C PRO A 136 11.82 7.25 16.20
N ARG A 137 12.88 7.27 15.37
CA ARG A 137 12.74 7.53 13.93
C ARG A 137 12.11 6.32 13.27
N ALA A 138 12.66 5.12 13.48
CA ALA A 138 12.09 3.90 12.92
C ALA A 138 10.67 3.65 13.47
N ALA A 139 10.44 3.84 14.77
CA ALA A 139 9.12 3.68 15.38
C ALA A 139 8.04 4.52 14.71
N ILE A 140 8.33 5.80 14.42
CA ILE A 140 7.40 6.71 13.73
C ILE A 140 7.14 6.26 12.28
N VAL A 141 8.18 5.78 11.58
CA VAL A 141 8.02 5.29 10.20
C VAL A 141 7.16 4.03 10.15
N TYR A 142 7.34 3.08 11.07
CA TYR A 142 6.45 1.91 11.15
C TYR A 142 5.04 2.27 11.61
N LEU A 143 4.89 3.19 12.58
CA LEU A 143 3.57 3.71 12.95
C LEU A 143 2.86 4.25 11.71
N ARG A 144 3.56 5.05 10.89
CA ARG A 144 3.04 5.57 9.62
C ARG A 144 2.52 4.44 8.75
N ASN A 145 3.35 3.45 8.48
CA ASN A 145 3.05 2.36 7.55
C ASN A 145 1.92 1.44 8.02
N ILE A 146 1.83 1.17 9.33
CA ILE A 146 0.81 0.29 9.92
C ILE A 146 -0.52 1.03 10.14
N ALA A 147 -0.48 2.30 10.57
CA ALA A 147 -1.68 3.08 10.84
C ALA A 147 -2.35 3.62 9.57
N PHE A 148 -1.57 3.91 8.53
CA PHE A 148 -2.09 4.56 7.32
C PHE A 148 -3.21 3.76 6.61
N PRO A 149 -3.12 2.42 6.41
CA PRO A 149 -4.23 1.65 5.87
C PRO A 149 -5.52 1.73 6.71
N LEU A 150 -5.40 1.84 8.04
CA LEU A 150 -6.53 2.03 8.95
C LEU A 150 -7.15 3.43 8.82
N PHE A 151 -6.33 4.46 8.64
CA PHE A 151 -6.80 5.82 8.40
C PHE A 151 -7.63 5.90 7.12
N LEU A 152 -7.11 5.31 6.04
CA LEU A 152 -7.81 5.27 4.75
C LEU A 152 -9.11 4.47 4.82
N PHE A 153 -9.11 3.33 5.52
CA PHE A 153 -10.31 2.53 5.73
C PHE A 153 -11.39 3.33 6.46
N GLN A 154 -11.06 3.91 7.61
CA GLN A 154 -12.02 4.62 8.46
C GLN A 154 -12.53 5.91 7.80
N LEU A 155 -11.63 6.65 7.13
CA LEU A 155 -12.00 7.82 6.33
C LEU A 155 -13.00 7.43 5.24
N ALA A 156 -12.68 6.39 4.44
CA ALA A 156 -13.56 5.92 3.39
C ALA A 156 -14.90 5.40 3.91
N LEU A 157 -14.88 4.62 5.00
CA LEU A 157 -16.07 4.06 5.64
C LEU A 157 -17.02 5.16 6.10
N LEU A 158 -16.53 6.10 6.90
CA LEU A 158 -17.36 7.16 7.47
C LEU A 158 -17.87 8.11 6.39
N THR A 159 -17.05 8.45 5.40
CA THR A 159 -17.49 9.29 4.29
C THR A 159 -18.54 8.58 3.44
N ALA A 160 -18.34 7.32 3.05
CA ALA A 160 -19.29 6.59 2.21
C ALA A 160 -20.60 6.23 2.94
N ALA A 161 -20.53 6.06 4.27
CA ALA A 161 -21.70 5.88 5.12
C ALA A 161 -22.52 7.17 5.27
N THR A 162 -21.90 8.34 5.06
CA THR A 162 -22.57 9.65 5.23
C THR A 162 -23.05 10.22 3.88
N PHE A 163 -22.22 10.13 2.84
CA PHE A 163 -22.42 10.82 1.58
C PHE A 163 -22.55 9.85 0.40
N GLU A 164 -23.27 10.27 -0.63
CA GLU A 164 -23.18 9.61 -1.94
C GLU A 164 -21.83 9.96 -2.58
N ILE A 165 -20.97 8.96 -2.73
CA ILE A 165 -19.67 9.12 -3.38
C ILE A 165 -19.71 8.47 -4.75
N ARG A 166 -19.47 9.28 -5.79
CA ARG A 166 -19.33 8.81 -7.17
C ARG A 166 -17.87 8.52 -7.48
N ILE A 167 -17.34 7.46 -6.88
CA ILE A 167 -15.91 7.13 -6.95
C ILE A 167 -15.49 6.53 -8.31
N THR A 168 -16.40 5.89 -9.03
CA THR A 168 -16.05 5.12 -10.24
C THR A 168 -15.42 5.96 -11.34
N PRO A 169 -16.00 7.09 -11.79
CA PRO A 169 -15.37 7.92 -12.83
C PRO A 169 -14.00 8.44 -12.41
N PHE A 170 -13.83 8.74 -11.12
CA PHE A 170 -12.56 9.18 -10.56
C PHE A 170 -11.49 8.10 -10.63
N LEU A 171 -11.80 6.88 -10.17
CA LEU A 171 -10.86 5.76 -10.23
C LEU A 171 -10.53 5.33 -11.66
N VAL A 172 -11.48 5.41 -12.59
CA VAL A 172 -11.20 5.20 -14.02
C VAL A 172 -10.22 6.26 -14.53
N ALA A 173 -10.42 7.54 -14.19
CA ALA A 173 -9.50 8.61 -14.60
C ALA A 173 -8.10 8.42 -14.00
N VAL A 174 -8.01 8.07 -12.72
CA VAL A 174 -6.73 7.72 -12.06
C VAL A 174 -6.05 6.54 -12.76
N ALA A 175 -6.79 5.49 -13.10
CA ALA A 175 -6.23 4.34 -13.82
C ALA A 175 -5.70 4.74 -15.21
N VAL A 176 -6.42 5.58 -15.95
CA VAL A 176 -5.95 6.14 -17.23
C VAL A 176 -4.64 6.90 -17.05
N LEU A 177 -4.54 7.76 -16.03
CA LEU A 177 -3.31 8.51 -15.73
C LEU A 177 -2.15 7.58 -15.36
N LEU A 178 -2.38 6.55 -14.53
CA LEU A 178 -1.37 5.56 -14.17
C LEU A 178 -0.84 4.79 -15.39
N ILE A 179 -1.75 4.35 -16.26
CA ILE A 179 -1.43 3.64 -17.50
C ILE A 179 -0.63 4.57 -18.44
N ALA A 180 -1.05 5.83 -18.57
CA ALA A 180 -0.34 6.82 -19.38
C ALA A 180 1.08 7.08 -18.86
N CYS A 181 1.26 7.26 -17.54
CA CYS A 181 2.58 7.40 -16.93
C CYS A 181 3.45 6.15 -17.16
N GLY A 182 2.91 4.96 -16.93
CA GLY A 182 3.63 3.70 -17.11
C GLY A 182 4.06 3.46 -18.56
N TYR A 183 3.20 3.73 -19.54
CA TYR A 183 3.57 3.64 -20.96
C TYR A 183 4.54 4.74 -21.39
N THR A 184 4.43 5.95 -20.84
CA THR A 184 5.40 7.02 -21.11
C THR A 184 6.79 6.62 -20.61
N GLU A 185 6.90 6.10 -19.38
CA GLU A 185 8.15 5.60 -18.84
C GLU A 185 8.69 4.39 -19.63
N LEU A 186 7.81 3.49 -20.06
CA LEU A 186 8.20 2.31 -20.83
C LEU A 186 8.77 2.67 -22.21
N LEU A 187 8.06 3.54 -22.95
CA LEU A 187 8.37 3.85 -24.35
C LEU A 187 9.38 4.99 -24.49
N PHE A 188 9.42 5.91 -23.53
CA PHE A 188 10.21 7.15 -23.57
C PHE A 188 10.92 7.39 -22.24
N ARG A 189 11.71 6.41 -21.77
CA ARG A 189 12.34 6.41 -20.44
C ARG A 189 13.18 7.66 -20.16
N ASP A 190 14.07 8.04 -21.06
CA ASP A 190 14.95 9.19 -20.85
C ASP A 190 14.16 10.49 -20.77
N PHE A 191 13.17 10.64 -21.66
CA PHE A 191 12.23 11.76 -21.61
C PHE A 191 11.45 11.78 -20.28
N TRP A 192 10.93 10.63 -19.84
CA TRP A 192 10.24 10.50 -18.55
C TRP A 192 11.13 10.94 -17.39
N LEU A 193 12.36 10.43 -17.30
CA LEU A 193 13.32 10.81 -16.25
C LEU A 193 13.69 12.30 -16.33
N GLN A 194 13.76 12.88 -17.53
CA GLN A 194 14.06 14.29 -17.71
C GLN A 194 12.89 15.19 -17.25
N ILE A 195 11.65 14.90 -17.68
CA ILE A 195 10.49 15.75 -17.34
C ILE A 195 10.06 15.61 -15.88
N THR A 196 10.29 14.44 -15.29
CA THR A 196 9.97 14.19 -13.87
C THR A 196 11.11 14.55 -12.94
N ASN A 197 12.23 15.06 -13.49
CA ASN A 197 13.48 15.26 -12.75
C ASN A 197 13.90 14.02 -11.94
N GLY A 198 13.66 12.84 -12.53
CA GLY A 198 13.90 11.53 -11.92
C GLY A 198 15.36 11.31 -11.59
N TYR A 199 16.30 11.79 -12.41
CA TYR A 199 17.74 11.69 -12.11
C TYR A 199 18.09 12.38 -10.78
N THR A 200 17.58 13.59 -10.52
CA THR A 200 17.78 14.26 -9.24
C THR A 200 17.08 13.53 -8.09
N PHE A 201 15.86 13.06 -8.29
CA PHE A 201 15.13 12.30 -7.27
C PHE A 201 15.90 11.03 -6.83
N TRP A 202 16.38 10.25 -7.79
CA TRP A 202 17.10 9.00 -7.53
C TRP A 202 18.54 9.20 -7.06
N HIS A 203 19.13 10.36 -7.33
CA HIS A 203 20.45 10.71 -6.79
C HIS A 203 20.45 10.79 -5.25
N PHE A 204 19.36 11.27 -4.63
CA PHE A 204 19.26 11.24 -3.16
C PHE A 204 19.28 9.81 -2.59
N ASP A 205 18.68 8.86 -3.30
CA ASP A 205 18.71 7.45 -2.92
C ASP A 205 20.10 6.81 -3.17
N GLU A 206 20.79 7.24 -4.23
CA GLU A 206 22.17 6.87 -4.51
C GLU A 206 23.12 7.30 -3.38
N LEU A 207 23.00 8.54 -2.90
CA LEU A 207 23.81 9.05 -1.79
C LEU A 207 23.67 8.18 -0.53
N LYS A 208 22.46 7.70 -0.27
CA LYS A 208 22.17 6.81 0.86
C LYS A 208 22.86 5.45 0.69
N ALA A 209 22.67 4.81 -0.47
CA ALA A 209 23.22 3.49 -0.76
C ALA A 209 24.76 3.48 -0.85
N THR A 210 25.36 4.59 -1.31
CA THR A 210 26.82 4.77 -1.32
C THR A 210 27.36 4.93 0.10
N ARG A 211 26.67 5.68 0.98
CA ARG A 211 27.09 5.85 2.38
C ARG A 211 26.97 4.56 3.21
N SER A 212 26.01 3.68 2.87
CA SER A 212 25.86 2.39 3.54
C SER A 212 26.85 1.32 3.06
N GLY A 213 27.66 1.60 2.04
CA GLY A 213 28.62 0.64 1.47
C GLY A 213 27.95 -0.50 0.67
N THR A 214 26.66 -0.40 0.39
CA THR A 214 25.87 -1.47 -0.26
C THR A 214 26.39 -1.78 -1.66
N TRP A 215 26.72 -0.75 -2.44
CA TRP A 215 27.29 -0.93 -3.78
C TRP A 215 28.70 -1.53 -3.76
N GLU A 216 29.50 -1.21 -2.77
CA GLU A 216 30.82 -1.82 -2.61
C GLU A 216 30.69 -3.31 -2.28
N ALA A 217 29.74 -3.67 -1.41
CA ALA A 217 29.45 -5.06 -1.09
C ALA A 217 28.95 -5.85 -2.32
N GLU A 218 28.03 -5.28 -3.10
CA GLU A 218 27.52 -5.90 -4.33
C GLU A 218 28.62 -6.08 -5.39
N MET A 219 29.46 -5.06 -5.59
CA MET A 219 30.63 -5.13 -6.47
C MET A 219 31.57 -6.26 -6.04
N ARG A 220 31.86 -6.39 -4.74
CA ARG A 220 32.72 -7.47 -4.23
C ARG A 220 32.10 -8.86 -4.41
N ALA A 221 30.78 -8.97 -4.30
CA ALA A 221 30.07 -10.24 -4.39
C ALA A 221 29.86 -10.72 -5.84
N THR A 222 29.55 -9.80 -6.75
CA THR A 222 29.09 -10.13 -8.12
C THR A 222 30.04 -9.64 -9.21
N GLY A 223 30.95 -8.72 -8.90
CA GLY A 223 31.75 -7.99 -9.89
C GLY A 223 30.95 -6.94 -10.68
N PHE A 224 29.65 -6.77 -10.41
CA PHE A 224 28.81 -5.79 -11.08
C PHE A 224 29.03 -4.39 -10.49
N VAL A 225 29.19 -3.39 -11.35
CA VAL A 225 29.29 -1.98 -10.97
C VAL A 225 28.21 -1.22 -11.75
N PRO A 226 27.16 -0.69 -11.10
CA PRO A 226 26.19 0.14 -11.78
C PRO A 226 26.87 1.43 -12.23
N VAL A 227 26.83 1.72 -13.53
CA VAL A 227 27.49 2.90 -14.12
C VAL A 227 26.49 4.04 -14.32
N ASP A 228 25.22 3.70 -14.48
CA ASP A 228 24.11 4.65 -14.64
C ASP A 228 22.88 4.24 -13.83
N LEU A 229 21.95 5.17 -13.63
CA LEU A 229 20.67 4.94 -12.96
C LEU A 229 19.85 3.83 -13.65
N ILE A 230 19.92 3.74 -14.98
CA ILE A 230 19.20 2.71 -15.74
C ILE A 230 19.68 1.30 -15.37
N ASP A 231 20.96 1.12 -15.06
CA ASP A 231 21.50 -0.16 -14.62
C ASP A 231 20.88 -0.60 -13.29
N ARG A 232 20.62 0.36 -12.40
CA ARG A 232 19.94 0.11 -11.11
C ARG A 232 18.48 -0.30 -11.26
N PHE A 233 17.87 -0.07 -12.42
CA PHE A 233 16.50 -0.49 -12.71
C PHE A 233 16.43 -1.88 -13.33
N ARG A 234 17.57 -2.53 -13.59
CA ARG A 234 17.64 -3.88 -14.14
C ARG A 234 17.58 -4.92 -13.04
N PHE A 235 16.66 -5.86 -13.16
CA PHE A 235 16.48 -6.97 -12.22
C PHE A 235 16.24 -8.27 -12.99
N SER A 236 16.51 -9.41 -12.37
CA SER A 236 16.01 -10.69 -12.88
C SER A 236 14.48 -10.69 -12.87
N PHE A 237 13.86 -11.33 -13.87
CA PHE A 237 12.41 -11.37 -13.94
C PHE A 237 11.84 -12.04 -12.70
N LEU A 238 10.95 -11.31 -12.03
CA LEU A 238 10.37 -11.66 -10.73
C LEU A 238 11.42 -11.94 -9.65
N ASN A 239 12.63 -11.36 -9.67
CA ASN A 239 13.67 -11.70 -8.68
C ASN A 239 13.86 -13.22 -8.52
N SER A 240 13.87 -13.97 -9.63
CA SER A 240 13.93 -15.43 -9.60
C SER A 240 14.88 -15.97 -10.65
N PRO A 241 15.79 -16.89 -10.28
CA PRO A 241 16.68 -17.54 -11.23
C PRO A 241 15.93 -18.51 -12.16
N LEU A 242 14.69 -18.88 -11.82
CA LEU A 242 13.88 -19.86 -12.56
C LEU A 242 13.61 -19.48 -14.02
N PHE A 243 13.77 -18.20 -14.38
CA PHE A 243 13.51 -17.69 -15.72
C PHE A 243 14.79 -17.25 -16.46
N GLU A 244 15.98 -17.47 -15.87
CA GLU A 244 17.25 -17.09 -16.49
C GLU A 244 17.53 -17.89 -17.77
N ASP A 245 17.23 -19.19 -17.76
CA ASP A 245 17.36 -20.07 -18.93
C ASP A 245 16.46 -19.66 -20.10
N LEU A 246 15.41 -18.87 -19.83
CA LEU A 246 14.50 -18.33 -20.84
C LEU A 246 14.94 -16.97 -21.38
N GLY A 247 16.15 -16.51 -21.03
CA GLY A 247 16.68 -15.21 -21.42
C GLY A 247 16.06 -14.02 -20.68
N LEU A 248 15.32 -14.27 -19.58
CA LEU A 248 14.71 -13.26 -18.73
C LEU A 248 15.58 -12.91 -17.52
N SER A 249 16.90 -13.04 -17.67
CA SER A 249 17.90 -12.78 -16.63
C SER A 249 18.02 -11.30 -16.28
N SER A 250 17.65 -10.39 -17.19
CA SER A 250 17.65 -8.95 -16.94
C SER A 250 16.50 -8.26 -17.65
N ILE A 251 15.59 -7.69 -16.86
CA ILE A 251 14.50 -6.84 -17.33
C ILE A 251 14.59 -5.46 -16.70
N LEU A 252 14.20 -4.44 -17.46
CA LEU A 252 14.14 -3.08 -16.97
C LEU A 252 12.79 -2.80 -16.32
N ARG A 253 12.77 -2.58 -15.00
CA ARG A 253 11.53 -2.32 -14.26
C ARG A 253 10.94 -0.94 -14.57
N ILE A 254 9.63 -0.85 -14.46
CA ILE A 254 8.84 0.39 -14.54
C ILE A 254 8.51 0.84 -13.12
N HIS A 255 8.72 2.11 -12.79
CA HIS A 255 8.53 2.67 -11.45
C HIS A 255 7.24 3.50 -11.31
N GLY A 256 6.69 3.93 -12.44
CA GLY A 256 5.51 4.76 -12.57
C GLY A 256 5.62 6.10 -11.84
N PRO A 257 4.49 6.77 -11.61
CA PRO A 257 4.44 8.03 -10.86
C PRO A 257 4.73 7.82 -9.36
N ASN A 258 4.76 6.57 -8.88
CA ASN A 258 5.10 6.25 -7.51
C ASN A 258 6.60 6.29 -7.21
N MET A 259 7.46 6.31 -8.25
CA MET A 259 8.92 6.14 -8.10
C MET A 259 9.29 4.88 -7.31
N SER A 260 8.52 3.80 -7.49
CA SER A 260 8.72 2.51 -6.82
C SER A 260 8.00 1.43 -7.63
N ALA A 261 8.77 0.50 -8.20
CA ALA A 261 8.22 -0.57 -9.04
C ALA A 261 7.19 -1.44 -8.31
N ILE A 262 7.44 -1.70 -7.02
CA ILE A 262 6.54 -2.46 -6.15
C ILE A 262 5.22 -1.73 -5.94
N SER A 263 5.29 -0.47 -5.48
CA SER A 263 4.12 0.36 -5.22
C SER A 263 3.29 0.56 -6.49
N PHE A 264 3.95 0.85 -7.61
CA PHE A 264 3.31 0.98 -8.91
C PHE A 264 2.69 -0.32 -9.39
N GLY A 265 3.38 -1.46 -9.23
CA GLY A 265 2.87 -2.78 -9.57
C GLY A 265 1.57 -3.13 -8.84
N TYR A 266 1.49 -2.91 -7.52
CA TYR A 266 0.24 -3.08 -6.77
C TYR A 266 -0.85 -2.10 -7.22
N GLY A 267 -0.48 -0.86 -7.54
CA GLY A 267 -1.37 0.14 -8.12
C GLY A 267 -2.01 -0.27 -9.45
N VAL A 268 -1.18 -0.79 -10.35
CA VAL A 268 -1.61 -1.32 -11.65
C VAL A 268 -2.47 -2.57 -11.47
N ALA A 269 -2.10 -3.48 -10.56
CA ALA A 269 -2.91 -4.65 -10.22
C ALA A 269 -4.30 -4.26 -9.71
N PHE A 270 -4.38 -3.29 -8.80
CA PHE A 270 -5.64 -2.72 -8.34
C PHE A 270 -6.45 -2.14 -9.51
N SER A 271 -5.80 -1.35 -10.39
CA SER A 271 -6.47 -0.74 -11.53
C SER A 271 -6.99 -1.78 -12.52
N ILE A 272 -6.23 -2.83 -12.84
CA ILE A 272 -6.68 -3.94 -13.69
C ILE A 272 -7.95 -4.55 -13.13
N LEU A 273 -7.92 -4.95 -11.86
CA LEU A 273 -9.06 -5.59 -11.20
C LEU A 273 -10.25 -4.64 -11.11
N PHE A 274 -10.02 -3.39 -10.70
CA PHE A 274 -11.07 -2.39 -10.61
C PHE A 274 -11.74 -2.16 -11.98
N LEU A 275 -10.95 -1.94 -13.03
CA LEU A 275 -11.45 -1.72 -14.39
C LEU A 275 -12.24 -2.91 -14.93
N PHE A 276 -11.78 -4.15 -14.69
CA PHE A 276 -12.58 -5.34 -14.99
C PHE A 276 -13.91 -5.35 -14.24
N SER A 277 -13.88 -5.03 -12.94
CA SER A 277 -15.07 -5.05 -12.08
C SER A 277 -16.13 -4.00 -12.47
N VAL A 278 -15.72 -2.90 -13.11
CA VAL A 278 -16.62 -1.83 -13.60
C VAL A 278 -16.80 -1.84 -15.13
N GLY A 279 -16.42 -2.93 -15.82
CA GLY A 279 -16.71 -3.15 -17.24
C GLY A 279 -15.76 -2.49 -18.25
N HIS A 280 -14.67 -1.86 -17.81
CA HIS A 280 -13.68 -1.18 -18.66
C HIS A 280 -12.57 -2.16 -19.11
N ARG A 281 -12.96 -3.28 -19.73
CA ARG A 281 -12.11 -4.44 -19.99
C ARG A 281 -10.89 -4.14 -20.86
N TRP A 282 -11.04 -3.30 -21.88
CA TRP A 282 -9.93 -2.96 -22.79
C TRP A 282 -8.84 -2.14 -22.09
N LEU A 283 -9.24 -1.22 -21.22
CA LEU A 283 -8.29 -0.46 -20.42
C LEU A 283 -7.58 -1.37 -19.39
N ALA A 284 -8.30 -2.33 -18.81
CA ALA A 284 -7.71 -3.34 -17.94
C ALA A 284 -6.67 -4.21 -18.68
N LEU A 285 -6.99 -4.66 -19.90
CA LEU A 285 -6.07 -5.43 -20.75
C LEU A 285 -4.83 -4.61 -21.13
N ALA A 286 -4.98 -3.32 -21.43
CA ALA A 286 -3.86 -2.43 -21.69
C ALA A 286 -2.94 -2.23 -20.48
N ALA A 287 -3.42 -2.43 -19.26
CA ALA A 287 -2.58 -2.31 -18.06
C ALA A 287 -1.76 -3.59 -17.76
N ILE A 288 -2.11 -4.75 -18.32
CA ILE A 288 -1.43 -6.03 -18.05
C ILE A 288 0.06 -6.01 -18.44
N PRO A 289 0.48 -5.50 -19.62
CA PRO A 289 1.89 -5.42 -19.96
C PRO A 289 2.70 -4.61 -18.94
N LEU A 290 2.13 -3.52 -18.43
CA LEU A 290 2.77 -2.70 -17.39
C LEU A 290 2.97 -3.51 -16.11
N LEU A 291 1.97 -4.27 -15.67
CA LEU A 291 2.07 -5.12 -14.49
C LEU A 291 3.19 -6.16 -14.61
N VAL A 292 3.29 -6.82 -15.78
CA VAL A 292 4.36 -7.82 -16.05
C VAL A 292 5.74 -7.15 -16.00
N LEU A 293 5.88 -5.97 -16.59
CA LEU A 293 7.15 -5.22 -16.64
C LEU A 293 7.50 -4.53 -15.32
N CYS A 294 6.55 -4.31 -14.41
CA CYS A 294 6.85 -3.97 -13.01
C CYS A 294 7.59 -5.12 -12.31
N SER A 295 7.33 -6.37 -12.72
CA SER A 295 8.01 -7.57 -12.21
C SER A 295 7.83 -7.78 -10.70
N VAL A 296 6.61 -7.58 -10.21
CA VAL A 296 6.25 -7.72 -8.79
C VAL A 296 5.43 -8.99 -8.60
N LYS A 297 6.01 -10.03 -7.98
CA LYS A 297 5.35 -11.34 -7.74
C LYS A 297 3.99 -11.17 -7.06
N GLY A 298 3.96 -10.44 -5.93
CA GLY A 298 2.75 -10.27 -5.13
C GLY A 298 1.61 -9.57 -5.88
N ALA A 299 1.91 -8.58 -6.72
CA ALA A 299 0.91 -7.87 -7.52
C ALA A 299 0.31 -8.78 -8.61
N LEU A 300 1.12 -9.60 -9.29
CA LEU A 300 0.66 -10.60 -10.26
C LEU A 300 -0.22 -11.66 -9.60
N VAL A 301 0.23 -12.21 -8.48
CA VAL A 301 -0.52 -13.19 -7.67
C VAL A 301 -1.88 -12.61 -7.27
N THR A 302 -1.93 -11.33 -6.90
CA THR A 302 -3.19 -10.64 -6.55
C THR A 302 -4.17 -10.63 -7.71
N VAL A 303 -3.74 -10.27 -8.93
CA VAL A 303 -4.62 -10.27 -10.11
C VAL A 303 -5.12 -11.68 -10.43
N ILE A 304 -4.22 -12.67 -10.42
CA ILE A 304 -4.55 -14.06 -10.74
C ILE A 304 -5.56 -14.62 -9.73
N PHE A 305 -5.28 -14.50 -8.43
CA PHE A 305 -6.15 -15.05 -7.39
C PHE A 305 -7.53 -14.39 -7.38
N VAL A 306 -7.61 -13.07 -7.53
CA VAL A 306 -8.91 -12.37 -7.55
C VAL A 306 -9.71 -12.75 -8.81
N GLY A 307 -9.06 -12.83 -9.98
CA GLY A 307 -9.70 -13.29 -11.22
C GLY A 307 -10.23 -14.72 -11.13
N LEU A 308 -9.45 -15.63 -10.52
CA LEU A 308 -9.87 -17.00 -10.22
C LEU A 308 -11.02 -17.02 -9.21
N ALA A 309 -10.98 -16.21 -8.16
CA ALA A 309 -12.04 -16.14 -7.16
C ALA A 309 -13.36 -15.62 -7.75
N TRP A 310 -13.34 -14.63 -8.65
CA TRP A 310 -14.56 -14.21 -9.36
C TRP A 310 -15.13 -15.34 -10.22
N SER A 311 -14.26 -16.01 -10.98
CA SER A 311 -14.66 -17.11 -11.86
C SER A 311 -15.22 -18.29 -11.06
N ALA A 312 -14.55 -18.67 -9.97
CA ALA A 312 -14.98 -19.71 -9.06
C ALA A 312 -16.28 -19.33 -8.34
N THR A 313 -16.48 -18.07 -7.94
CA THR A 313 -17.75 -17.62 -7.33
C THR A 313 -18.92 -17.81 -8.29
N TRP A 314 -18.71 -17.52 -9.57
CA TRP A 314 -19.71 -17.77 -10.61
C TRP A 314 -19.97 -19.26 -10.84
N LEU A 315 -18.93 -20.11 -10.84
CA LEU A 315 -19.04 -21.54 -11.15
C LEU A 315 -19.49 -22.42 -9.98
N LEU A 316 -18.98 -22.16 -8.79
CA LEU A 316 -19.06 -23.03 -7.60
C LEU A 316 -19.87 -22.39 -6.47
N GLY A 317 -20.20 -21.11 -6.57
CA GLY A 317 -20.87 -20.34 -5.54
C GLY A 317 -19.90 -19.72 -4.51
N PRO A 318 -20.33 -18.66 -3.80
CA PRO A 318 -19.44 -17.82 -3.00
C PRO A 318 -18.84 -18.49 -1.77
N VAL A 319 -19.53 -19.46 -1.16
CA VAL A 319 -19.05 -20.17 0.04
C VAL A 319 -17.94 -21.15 -0.31
N ILE A 320 -18.14 -21.97 -1.34
CA ILE A 320 -17.13 -22.93 -1.82
C ILE A 320 -15.89 -22.15 -2.25
N THR A 321 -16.07 -21.05 -2.99
CA THR A 321 -14.95 -20.20 -3.40
C THR A 321 -14.17 -19.60 -2.23
N LEU A 322 -14.83 -19.16 -1.16
CA LEU A 322 -14.10 -18.67 0.02
C LEU A 322 -13.25 -19.78 0.63
N VAL A 323 -13.82 -20.97 0.81
CA VAL A 323 -13.09 -22.12 1.40
C VAL A 323 -11.92 -22.52 0.52
N VAL A 324 -12.15 -22.74 -0.78
CA VAL A 324 -11.12 -23.12 -1.74
C VAL A 324 -10.08 -22.01 -1.88
N GLY A 325 -10.49 -20.74 -1.87
CA GLY A 325 -9.60 -19.59 -1.92
C GLY A 325 -8.67 -19.52 -0.70
N CYS A 326 -9.21 -19.69 0.52
CA CYS A 326 -8.42 -19.74 1.74
C CYS A 326 -7.45 -20.93 1.76
N VAL A 327 -7.90 -22.12 1.33
CA VAL A 327 -7.03 -23.29 1.19
C VAL A 327 -5.94 -23.04 0.16
N GLY A 328 -6.28 -22.48 -1.01
CA GLY A 328 -5.33 -22.14 -2.07
C GLY A 328 -4.28 -21.13 -1.62
N LEU A 329 -4.68 -20.10 -0.86
CA LEU A 329 -3.76 -19.14 -0.26
C LEU A 329 -2.84 -19.76 0.78
N ALA A 330 -3.35 -20.68 1.62
CA ALA A 330 -2.53 -21.40 2.58
C ALA A 330 -1.52 -22.32 1.86
N LEU A 331 -1.95 -23.06 0.85
CA LEU A 331 -1.07 -23.90 0.03
C LEU A 331 -0.01 -23.08 -0.71
N TYR A 332 -0.40 -21.93 -1.27
CA TYR A 332 0.53 -20.97 -1.87
C TYR A 332 1.59 -20.53 -0.86
N ALA A 333 1.18 -20.13 0.35
CA ALA A 333 2.11 -19.70 1.37
C ALA A 333 3.07 -20.82 1.79
N ILE A 334 2.55 -22.03 2.02
CA ILE A 334 3.37 -23.21 2.38
C ILE A 334 4.38 -23.53 1.26
N ALA A 335 3.93 -23.56 0.01
CA ALA A 335 4.79 -23.85 -1.14
C ALA A 335 5.87 -22.78 -1.32
N ALA A 336 5.51 -21.50 -1.19
CA ALA A 336 6.44 -20.38 -1.30
C ALA A 336 7.49 -20.41 -0.17
N ILE A 337 7.11 -20.72 1.07
CA ILE A 337 8.06 -20.91 2.18
C ILE A 337 8.99 -22.09 1.88
N TYR A 338 8.44 -23.25 1.50
CA TYR A 338 9.23 -24.45 1.25
C TYR A 338 10.25 -24.25 0.12
N ILE A 339 9.80 -23.75 -1.03
CA ILE A 339 10.68 -23.47 -2.18
C ILE A 339 11.67 -22.35 -1.84
N GLY A 340 11.20 -21.29 -1.19
CA GLY A 340 12.03 -20.15 -0.80
C GLY A 340 13.18 -20.55 0.13
N LEU A 341 12.94 -21.45 1.09
CA LEU A 341 13.99 -22.01 1.94
C LEU A 341 15.03 -22.83 1.15
N GLN A 342 14.62 -23.53 0.09
CA GLN A 342 15.54 -24.31 -0.74
C GLN A 342 16.43 -23.44 -1.62
N ILE A 343 15.91 -22.30 -2.11
CA ILE A 343 16.63 -21.40 -3.01
C ILE A 343 17.29 -20.22 -2.28
N GLY A 344 17.17 -20.15 -0.95
CA GLY A 344 17.72 -19.04 -0.16
C GLY A 344 17.02 -17.69 -0.42
N ASP A 345 15.71 -17.70 -0.67
CA ASP A 345 14.92 -16.48 -0.90
C ASP A 345 14.93 -15.59 0.36
N PHE A 346 15.42 -14.36 0.19
CA PHE A 346 15.64 -13.41 1.27
C PHE A 346 14.35 -12.96 1.95
N HIS A 347 13.21 -12.93 1.24
CA HIS A 347 11.92 -12.62 1.84
C HIS A 347 11.45 -13.74 2.79
N VAL A 348 11.68 -15.01 2.40
CA VAL A 348 11.33 -16.17 3.24
C VAL A 348 12.25 -16.27 4.45
N ILE A 349 13.55 -16.04 4.28
CA ILE A 349 14.51 -15.99 5.40
C ILE A 349 14.13 -14.88 6.38
N GLY A 350 13.76 -13.70 5.86
CA GLY A 350 13.28 -12.58 6.66
C GLY A 350 12.00 -12.90 7.45
N PHE A 351 11.06 -13.66 6.88
CA PHE A 351 9.90 -14.19 7.60
C PHE A 351 10.30 -15.16 8.72
N MET A 352 11.22 -16.09 8.44
CA MET A 352 11.70 -17.06 9.44
C MET A 352 12.43 -16.38 10.60
N GLY A 353 13.22 -15.32 10.32
CA GLY A 353 13.84 -14.50 11.36
C GLY A 353 12.82 -13.80 12.25
N GLY A 354 11.73 -13.29 11.66
CA GLY A 354 10.60 -12.74 12.42
C GLY A 354 9.87 -13.78 13.27
N TRP A 355 9.67 -14.98 12.74
CA TRP A 355 9.06 -16.10 13.47
C TRP A 355 9.92 -16.58 14.63
N ASP A 356 11.22 -16.81 14.41
CA ASP A 356 12.17 -17.19 15.46
C ASP A 356 12.29 -16.09 16.53
N GLY A 357 12.36 -14.83 16.11
CA GLY A 357 12.37 -13.71 17.04
C GLY A 357 11.07 -13.58 17.85
N PHE A 358 9.92 -13.92 17.28
CA PHE A 358 8.66 -14.03 18.01
C PHE A 358 8.70 -15.15 19.06
N LEU A 359 9.21 -16.34 18.72
CA LEU A 359 9.35 -17.44 19.68
C LEU A 359 10.27 -17.08 20.85
N LYS A 360 11.34 -16.33 20.57
CA LYS A 360 12.28 -15.85 21.60
C LYS A 360 11.69 -14.77 22.51
N ASN A 361 10.80 -13.91 21.98
CA ASN A 361 10.10 -12.89 22.77
C ASN A 361 8.66 -12.69 22.25
N PRO A 362 7.68 -13.46 22.78
CA PRO A 362 6.30 -13.46 22.28
C PRO A 362 5.52 -12.17 22.54
N ILE A 363 6.01 -11.32 23.45
CA ILE A 363 5.37 -10.03 23.76
C ILE A 363 5.75 -8.98 22.69
N GLY A 364 6.83 -9.19 21.95
CA GLY A 364 7.36 -8.23 20.98
C GLY A 364 8.38 -7.27 21.60
N ARG A 365 8.92 -6.38 20.74
CA ARG A 365 10.06 -5.51 21.04
C ARG A 365 9.78 -4.02 20.85
N GLY A 366 8.62 -3.66 20.30
CA GLY A 366 8.29 -2.29 19.93
C GLY A 366 8.48 -2.05 18.42
N LEU A 367 7.75 -1.07 17.88
CA LEU A 367 7.88 -0.70 16.46
C LEU A 367 9.24 -0.09 16.18
N GLY A 368 9.82 -0.36 15.01
CA GLY A 368 11.14 0.14 14.65
C GLY A 368 12.31 -0.75 15.08
N VAL A 369 12.05 -1.74 15.95
CA VAL A 369 13.06 -2.75 16.29
C VAL A 369 13.03 -3.83 15.20
N GLY A 370 13.93 -3.73 14.23
CA GLY A 370 13.97 -4.57 13.03
C GLY A 370 13.16 -4.03 11.84
N GLY A 371 13.12 -4.80 10.77
CA GLY A 371 12.52 -4.53 9.47
C GLY A 371 13.39 -3.65 8.57
N ASN A 372 12.99 -3.47 7.32
CA ASN A 372 13.80 -2.82 6.27
C ASN A 372 14.20 -1.38 6.58
N LEU A 373 13.49 -0.74 7.52
CA LEU A 373 13.62 0.67 7.85
C LEU A 373 14.43 0.92 9.14
N SER A 374 15.05 -0.12 9.70
CA SER A 374 15.92 -0.04 10.88
C SER A 374 17.40 0.14 10.50
N GLU A 375 18.20 0.75 11.39
CA GLU A 375 19.61 1.12 11.12
C GLU A 375 20.52 -0.08 10.76
N GLY A 376 20.14 -1.31 11.12
CA GLY A 376 20.93 -2.53 10.89
C GLY A 376 20.67 -3.27 9.57
N TYR A 377 19.71 -2.83 8.74
CA TYR A 377 19.31 -3.56 7.52
C TYR A 377 20.48 -3.75 6.54
N PHE A 378 21.26 -2.68 6.29
CA PHE A 378 22.36 -2.72 5.33
C PHE A 378 23.60 -3.48 5.81
N SER A 379 23.64 -3.86 7.09
CA SER A 379 24.75 -4.64 7.68
C SER A 379 24.48 -6.15 7.75
N ILE A 380 23.38 -6.63 7.17
CA ILE A 380 23.02 -8.05 7.21
C ILE A 380 23.95 -8.87 6.31
N ASP A 381 24.60 -9.90 6.88
CA ASP A 381 25.30 -10.93 6.12
C ASP A 381 24.29 -11.95 5.58
N TRP A 382 23.83 -11.69 4.35
CA TRP A 382 22.87 -12.55 3.66
C TRP A 382 23.40 -13.95 3.38
N SER A 383 24.71 -14.11 3.18
CA SER A 383 25.30 -15.43 2.94
C SER A 383 25.25 -16.29 4.21
N ALA A 384 25.54 -15.70 5.36
CA ALA A 384 25.39 -16.38 6.65
C ALA A 384 23.91 -16.70 6.95
N ALA A 385 23.00 -15.76 6.68
CA ALA A 385 21.56 -15.94 6.88
C ALA A 385 20.97 -17.05 6.00
N GLN A 386 21.38 -17.12 4.72
CA GLN A 386 20.97 -18.18 3.81
C GLN A 386 21.45 -19.56 4.26
N ASN A 387 22.70 -19.67 4.73
CA ASN A 387 23.23 -20.92 5.27
C ASN A 387 22.52 -21.36 6.56
N ALA A 388 22.09 -20.41 7.40
CA ALA A 388 21.36 -20.70 8.63
C ALA A 388 19.86 -20.95 8.42
N GLY A 389 19.29 -20.57 7.26
CA GLY A 389 17.86 -20.62 6.99
C GLY A 389 17.02 -19.64 7.83
N THR A 390 17.68 -18.70 8.52
CA THR A 390 17.09 -17.68 9.40
C THR A 390 18.11 -16.55 9.61
N MET A 391 17.68 -15.43 10.20
CA MET A 391 18.56 -14.30 10.53
C MET A 391 18.20 -13.66 11.87
N ASP A 392 19.15 -12.89 12.42
CA ASP A 392 18.90 -12.07 13.60
C ASP A 392 18.10 -10.82 13.23
N GLY A 393 16.77 -10.95 13.38
CA GLY A 393 15.80 -9.88 13.11
C GLY A 393 14.73 -10.32 12.11
N ALA A 394 13.73 -9.48 11.91
CA ALA A 394 12.76 -9.62 10.82
C ALA A 394 13.03 -8.54 9.79
N VAL A 395 13.09 -8.86 8.50
CA VAL A 395 13.20 -7.93 7.38
C VAL A 395 12.41 -8.52 6.22
N GLU A 396 12.07 -7.72 5.20
CA GLU A 396 11.52 -8.16 3.92
C GLU A 396 10.12 -8.82 3.96
N SER A 397 9.63 -9.19 5.13
CA SER A 397 8.33 -9.80 5.39
C SER A 397 7.52 -8.92 6.33
N ALA A 398 6.42 -8.32 5.85
CA ALA A 398 5.58 -7.46 6.70
C ALA A 398 4.99 -8.23 7.88
N VAL A 399 4.53 -9.47 7.66
CA VAL A 399 3.98 -10.32 8.72
C VAL A 399 5.09 -10.73 9.69
N GLY A 400 6.27 -11.10 9.20
CA GLY A 400 7.44 -11.39 10.04
C GLY A 400 7.83 -10.18 10.89
N VAL A 401 7.87 -8.99 10.31
CA VAL A 401 8.16 -7.72 11.00
C VAL A 401 7.11 -7.42 12.06
N LEU A 402 5.81 -7.56 11.75
CA LEU A 402 4.75 -7.38 12.73
C LEU A 402 4.88 -8.36 13.91
N LEU A 403 5.14 -9.65 13.64
CA LEU A 403 5.34 -10.65 14.68
C LEU A 403 6.56 -10.34 15.55
N TYR A 404 7.65 -9.88 14.94
CA TYR A 404 8.88 -9.55 15.66
C TYR A 404 8.73 -8.30 16.54
N GLN A 405 8.09 -7.26 16.01
CA GLN A 405 7.91 -5.97 16.68
C GLN A 405 6.77 -6.02 17.71
N MET A 406 5.63 -6.62 17.35
CA MET A 406 4.39 -6.59 18.15
C MET A 406 4.07 -7.91 18.86
N GLY A 407 4.79 -9.00 18.57
CA GLY A 407 4.52 -10.29 19.17
C GLY A 407 3.09 -10.77 18.94
N LEU A 408 2.45 -11.28 19.99
CA LEU A 408 1.03 -11.69 19.96
C LEU A 408 0.08 -10.55 19.55
N ALA A 409 0.45 -9.29 19.81
CA ALA A 409 -0.38 -8.16 19.46
C ALA A 409 -0.47 -7.92 17.94
N ALA A 410 0.42 -8.53 17.13
CA ALA A 410 0.32 -8.52 15.66
C ALA A 410 -0.99 -9.14 15.15
N VAL A 411 -1.61 -10.03 15.94
CA VAL A 411 -2.92 -10.62 15.61
C VAL A 411 -4.02 -9.56 15.56
N VAL A 412 -3.88 -8.44 16.26
CA VAL A 412 -4.89 -7.37 16.29
C VAL A 412 -5.03 -6.69 14.91
N PRO A 413 -3.99 -6.09 14.31
CA PRO A 413 -4.09 -5.50 12.97
C PRO A 413 -4.40 -6.54 11.89
N LEU A 414 -3.75 -7.72 11.92
CA LEU A 414 -4.01 -8.77 10.93
C LEU A 414 -5.45 -9.29 11.02
N GLY A 415 -5.96 -9.48 12.23
CA GLY A 415 -7.34 -9.87 12.50
C GLY A 415 -8.34 -8.82 12.06
N PHE A 416 -8.03 -7.53 12.22
CA PHE A 416 -8.85 -6.44 11.69
C PHE A 416 -8.95 -6.51 10.17
N PHE A 417 -7.82 -6.64 9.45
CA PHE A 417 -7.81 -6.75 7.99
C PHE A 417 -8.63 -7.94 7.49
N LEU A 418 -8.43 -9.11 8.11
CA LEU A 418 -9.19 -10.32 7.81
C LEU A 418 -10.69 -10.13 8.07
N ALA A 419 -11.07 -9.54 9.21
CA ALA A 419 -12.46 -9.30 9.54
C ALA A 419 -13.15 -8.36 8.55
N MET A 420 -12.47 -7.31 8.09
CA MET A 420 -13.02 -6.40 7.08
C MET A 420 -13.11 -7.05 5.70
N ALA A 421 -12.13 -7.87 5.32
CA ALA A 421 -12.18 -8.66 4.09
C ALA A 421 -13.37 -9.63 4.08
N LEU A 422 -13.61 -10.33 5.21
CA LEU A 422 -14.76 -11.24 5.37
C LEU A 422 -16.10 -10.50 5.35
N ARG A 423 -16.16 -9.25 5.86
CA ARG A 423 -17.35 -8.41 5.72
C ARG A 423 -17.62 -8.05 4.27
N ALA A 424 -16.60 -7.60 3.54
CA ALA A 424 -16.73 -7.35 2.10
C ALA A 424 -17.12 -8.62 1.33
N TRP A 425 -16.59 -9.79 1.72
CA TRP A 425 -16.97 -11.07 1.12
C TRP A 425 -18.46 -11.38 1.33
N ARG A 426 -19.01 -11.13 2.52
CA ARG A 426 -20.46 -11.35 2.77
C ARG A 426 -21.32 -10.48 1.85
N LEU A 427 -20.91 -9.23 1.61
CA LEU A 427 -21.57 -8.36 0.64
C LEU A 427 -21.45 -8.91 -0.78
N TYR A 428 -20.25 -9.34 -1.17
CA TYR A 428 -20.04 -9.93 -2.48
C TYR A 428 -20.87 -11.20 -2.69
N ALA A 429 -20.94 -12.05 -1.67
CA ALA A 429 -21.72 -13.29 -1.69
C ALA A 429 -23.22 -13.05 -1.85
N SER A 430 -23.75 -11.94 -1.30
CA SER A 430 -25.17 -11.61 -1.41
C SER A 430 -25.52 -10.83 -2.68
N THR A 431 -24.61 -10.01 -3.21
CA THR A 431 -24.91 -9.11 -4.34
C THR A 431 -24.31 -9.55 -5.67
N GLY A 432 -23.24 -10.34 -5.66
CA GLY A 432 -22.45 -10.68 -6.85
C GLY A 432 -21.65 -9.52 -7.45
N ILE A 433 -21.59 -8.34 -6.80
CA ILE A 433 -20.90 -7.16 -7.33
C ILE A 433 -19.38 -7.34 -7.26
N LEU A 434 -18.71 -7.36 -8.42
CA LEU A 434 -17.29 -7.67 -8.54
C LEU A 434 -16.36 -6.73 -7.74
N THR A 435 -16.70 -5.44 -7.58
CA THR A 435 -15.91 -4.50 -6.75
C THR A 435 -15.88 -4.89 -5.28
N GLN A 436 -16.95 -5.53 -4.78
CA GLN A 436 -16.99 -6.07 -3.42
C GLN A 436 -16.13 -7.33 -3.32
N GLY A 437 -16.14 -8.16 -4.36
CA GLY A 437 -15.24 -9.30 -4.50
C GLY A 437 -13.76 -8.88 -4.56
N LEU A 438 -13.44 -7.77 -5.25
CA LEU A 438 -12.11 -7.15 -5.24
C LEU A 438 -11.71 -6.76 -3.81
N ALA A 439 -12.55 -5.99 -3.12
CA ALA A 439 -12.28 -5.57 -1.73
C ALA A 439 -12.03 -6.77 -0.81
N ALA A 440 -12.83 -7.83 -0.96
CA ALA A 440 -12.72 -9.05 -0.17
C ALA A 440 -11.43 -9.85 -0.49
N PHE A 441 -11.36 -10.43 -1.69
CA PHE A 441 -10.27 -11.33 -2.05
C PHE A 441 -8.95 -10.59 -2.24
N GLY A 442 -8.98 -9.35 -2.74
CA GLY A 442 -7.78 -8.51 -2.85
C GLY A 442 -7.14 -8.24 -1.49
N THR A 443 -7.93 -7.93 -0.46
CA THR A 443 -7.41 -7.76 0.91
C THR A 443 -6.82 -9.07 1.45
N LEU A 444 -7.52 -10.20 1.27
CA LEU A 444 -7.01 -11.51 1.72
C LEU A 444 -5.67 -11.87 1.07
N VAL A 445 -5.56 -11.71 -0.24
CA VAL A 445 -4.34 -12.04 -0.99
C VAL A 445 -3.19 -11.11 -0.59
N ILE A 446 -3.45 -9.81 -0.41
CA ILE A 446 -2.42 -8.85 0.04
C ILE A 446 -1.93 -9.20 1.45
N VAL A 447 -2.82 -9.56 2.38
CA VAL A 447 -2.44 -10.00 3.72
C VAL A 447 -1.50 -11.21 3.66
N VAL A 448 -1.80 -12.19 2.80
CA VAL A 448 -0.94 -13.37 2.61
C VAL A 448 0.37 -13.02 1.91
N ASN A 449 0.35 -12.13 0.92
CA ASN A 449 1.57 -11.62 0.29
C ASN A 449 2.46 -10.88 1.29
N GLY A 450 1.89 -10.30 2.35
CA GLY A 450 2.64 -9.73 3.48
C GLY A 450 3.59 -10.70 4.18
N ILE A 451 3.41 -12.02 4.01
CA ILE A 451 4.37 -13.03 4.49
C ILE A 451 5.68 -12.95 3.70
N PHE A 452 5.61 -12.57 2.43
CA PHE A 452 6.74 -12.60 1.49
C PHE A 452 7.20 -11.21 1.05
N GLN A 453 6.55 -10.15 1.52
CA GLN A 453 6.87 -8.82 1.05
C GLN A 453 6.45 -7.75 2.05
N GLU A 454 7.42 -6.96 2.51
CA GLU A 454 7.18 -5.89 3.49
C GLU A 454 6.26 -4.80 2.91
N GLU A 455 6.46 -4.43 1.65
CA GLU A 455 5.64 -3.42 0.97
C GLU A 455 4.20 -3.86 0.76
N ALA A 456 3.88 -5.16 0.78
CA ALA A 456 2.50 -5.60 0.59
C ALA A 456 1.56 -5.02 1.65
N LEU A 457 2.00 -4.93 2.91
CA LEU A 457 1.20 -4.31 3.99
C LEU A 457 1.58 -2.85 4.22
N PHE A 458 2.83 -2.46 3.98
CA PHE A 458 3.35 -1.15 4.38
C PHE A 458 3.37 -0.12 3.26
N ALA A 459 3.27 -0.52 1.98
CA ALA A 459 3.17 0.42 0.88
C ALA A 459 1.72 0.94 0.72
N PRO A 460 1.53 2.27 0.66
CA PRO A 460 0.23 2.90 0.47
C PRO A 460 -0.63 2.31 -0.69
N PRO A 461 -0.09 2.05 -1.90
CA PRO A 461 -0.92 1.55 -3.01
C PRO A 461 -1.30 0.07 -2.93
N ALA A 462 -0.74 -0.69 -1.99
CA ALA A 462 -1.07 -2.09 -1.77
C ALA A 462 -2.25 -2.20 -0.79
N LEU A 463 -1.99 -2.51 0.49
CA LEU A 463 -3.04 -2.68 1.49
C LEU A 463 -3.86 -1.41 1.73
N GLY A 464 -3.22 -0.22 1.73
CA GLY A 464 -3.89 1.04 1.99
C GLY A 464 -5.03 1.33 1.01
N LEU A 465 -4.76 1.19 -0.29
CA LEU A 465 -5.75 1.36 -1.34
C LEU A 465 -6.86 0.30 -1.29
N MET A 466 -6.50 -0.96 -1.02
CA MET A 466 -7.47 -2.04 -0.93
C MET A 466 -8.42 -1.86 0.27
N LEU A 467 -7.90 -1.41 1.41
CA LEU A 467 -8.71 -1.07 2.57
C LEU A 467 -9.52 0.21 2.38
N CYS A 468 -9.02 1.19 1.63
CA CYS A 468 -9.82 2.35 1.22
C CYS A 468 -11.05 1.91 0.42
N LEU A 469 -10.87 1.05 -0.60
CA LEU A 469 -11.98 0.47 -1.36
C LEU A 469 -12.92 -0.35 -0.46
N THR A 470 -12.38 -1.14 0.47
CA THR A 470 -13.17 -1.94 1.42
C THR A 470 -14.05 -1.03 2.30
N GLY A 471 -13.50 0.08 2.80
CA GLY A 471 -14.26 1.09 3.54
C GLY A 471 -15.37 1.72 2.70
N LEU A 472 -15.07 2.10 1.45
CA LEU A 472 -16.06 2.65 0.50
C LEU A 472 -17.23 1.68 0.27
N VAL A 473 -16.94 0.41 0.00
CA VAL A 473 -17.94 -0.63 -0.28
C VAL A 473 -18.83 -0.88 0.93
N ILE A 474 -18.25 -1.06 2.11
CA ILE A 474 -19.00 -1.32 3.35
C ILE A 474 -19.84 -0.08 3.72
N GLY A 475 -19.25 1.12 3.68
CA GLY A 475 -19.94 2.35 4.03
C GLY A 475 -21.11 2.64 3.09
N HIS A 476 -20.92 2.47 1.78
CA HIS A 476 -21.98 2.63 0.79
C HIS A 476 -23.18 1.71 1.09
N HIS A 477 -22.91 0.43 1.36
CA HIS A 477 -23.97 -0.54 1.67
C HIS A 477 -24.78 -0.14 2.91
N MET A 478 -24.09 0.26 3.99
CA MET A 478 -24.73 0.67 5.24
C MET A 478 -25.62 1.90 5.08
N ARG A 479 -25.19 2.86 4.26
CA ARG A 479 -26.02 4.02 3.93
C ARG A 479 -27.29 3.61 3.17
N THR A 480 -27.14 2.81 2.12
CA THR A 480 -28.28 2.36 1.30
C THR A 480 -29.31 1.53 2.07
N GLN A 481 -28.87 0.74 3.06
CA GLN A 481 -29.78 0.02 3.95
C GLN A 481 -30.55 0.97 4.86
N SER A 482 -29.84 1.93 5.47
CA SER A 482 -30.46 2.92 6.38
C SER A 482 -31.50 3.79 5.66
N ASP A 483 -31.22 4.17 4.41
CA ASP A 483 -32.15 4.91 3.55
C ASP A 483 -33.42 4.09 3.21
N GLY A 484 -33.26 2.78 2.99
CA GLY A 484 -34.36 1.85 2.74
C GLY A 484 -35.26 1.64 3.96
N ASP A 485 -34.67 1.35 5.13
CA ASP A 485 -35.41 1.15 6.38
C ASP A 485 -36.22 2.41 6.79
N ALA A 486 -35.67 3.60 6.51
CA ALA A 486 -36.35 4.87 6.77
C ALA A 486 -37.50 5.16 5.79
N ALA A 487 -37.45 4.62 4.57
CA ALA A 487 -38.53 4.72 3.60
C ALA A 487 -39.69 3.78 3.97
N ASP A 488 -39.36 2.53 4.33
CA ASP A 488 -40.35 1.51 4.75
C ASP A 488 -41.06 1.89 6.06
N ALA A 489 -40.38 2.58 6.98
CA ALA A 489 -41.00 3.08 8.22
C ALA A 489 -41.97 4.26 7.99
N ARG A 490 -42.00 4.84 6.78
CA ARG A 490 -42.88 5.98 6.41
C ARG A 490 -44.04 5.57 5.48
N SER A 491 -44.01 4.37 4.93
CA SER A 491 -45.13 3.73 4.20
C SER A 491 -46.04 2.97 5.14
#